data_AF-Q2EV51-F1
#
_entry.id   AF-Q2EV51-F1
#
_cell.length_a   1.000
_cell.length_b   1.000
_cell.length_c   1.000
_cell.angle_alpha   90.00
_cell.angle_beta   90.00
_cell.angle_gamma   90.00
#
_symmetry.space_group_name_H-M   'P 1'
#
loop_
_entity.id
_entity.type
_entity.pdbx_description
1 polymer ?
#
loop_
_entity_poly.entity_id
_entity_poly.type
_entity_poly.pdbx_seq_one_letter_code
_entity_poly.pdbx_strand_id
1 'polypeptide(L)'
;IVAAILFIFSLAGLSKHETSRQGNNFGIAGMAIALIATIFGPDTGNVGWILLAMVIGGAIGIRLAKKVEMTEMPELVAILHSFVGLAAVLVGFNSYLHHDAGMAPILVNIHLTEVFLGIFIGAVTFTGSVVAFGKLCGKISSKPLMLPNRHKMNLAALVVSFLLLIVFVRTDSVGLQVLALLIMTAIALVFGWH
;
A
#
# COMPACT_ATOMS: atom_id res chain seq x y z
N ILE A 1 19.54 -7.29 -1.21
CA ILE A 1 20.54 -6.46 -0.46
C ILE A 1 21.02 -5.28 -1.29
N VAL A 2 21.62 -5.49 -2.48
CA VAL A 2 22.12 -4.39 -3.34
C VAL A 2 21.05 -3.33 -3.61
N ALA A 3 19.84 -3.73 -4.04
CA ALA A 3 18.72 -2.80 -4.25
C ALA A 3 18.37 -1.97 -3.00
N ALA A 4 18.40 -2.58 -1.81
CA ALA A 4 18.12 -1.88 -0.55
C ALA A 4 19.18 -0.81 -0.24
N ILE A 5 20.47 -1.11 -0.45
CA ILE A 5 21.57 -0.14 -0.30
C ILE A 5 21.37 1.04 -1.27
N LEU A 6 20.99 0.76 -2.52
CA LEU A 6 20.73 1.80 -3.51
C LEU A 6 19.53 2.69 -3.13
N PHE A 7 18.47 2.15 -2.55
CA PHE A 7 17.37 2.97 -2.02
C PHE A 7 17.80 3.86 -0.84
N ILE A 8 18.67 3.36 0.05
CA ILE A 8 19.25 4.19 1.11
C ILE A 8 20.07 5.35 0.52
N PHE A 9 20.93 5.08 -0.46
CA PHE A 9 21.69 6.12 -1.15
C PHE A 9 20.81 7.06 -1.98
N SER A 10 19.68 6.58 -2.50
CA SER A 10 18.70 7.42 -3.18
C SER A 10 18.14 8.48 -2.22
N LEU A 11 17.65 8.08 -1.04
CA LEU A 11 17.13 8.99 -0.03
C LEU A 11 18.20 9.95 0.51
N ALA A 12 19.41 9.44 0.77
CA ALA A 12 20.53 10.28 1.20
C ALA A 12 20.91 11.32 0.12
N GLY A 13 20.95 10.92 -1.15
CA GLY A 13 21.28 11.80 -2.27
C GLY A 13 20.22 12.87 -2.55
N LEU A 14 18.94 12.56 -2.32
CA LEU A 14 17.83 13.52 -2.46
C LEU A 14 17.83 14.61 -1.37
N SER A 15 18.55 14.41 -0.26
CA SER A 15 18.59 15.35 0.86
C SER A 15 19.49 16.57 0.61
N LYS A 16 20.26 16.61 -0.49
CA LYS A 16 21.10 17.75 -0.89
C LYS A 16 20.89 18.07 -2.37
N HIS A 17 20.84 19.35 -2.71
CA HIS A 17 20.58 19.78 -4.09
C HIS A 17 21.68 19.32 -5.05
N GLU A 18 22.93 19.35 -4.62
CA GLU A 18 24.12 18.99 -5.42
C GLU A 18 24.12 17.51 -5.81
N THR A 19 23.59 16.63 -4.94
CA THR A 19 23.54 15.17 -5.15
C THR A 19 22.18 14.67 -5.62
N SER A 20 21.17 15.54 -5.74
CA SER A 20 19.77 15.16 -6.04
C SER A 20 19.63 14.29 -7.29
N ARG A 21 20.34 14.63 -8.38
CA ARG A 21 20.34 13.86 -9.63
C ARG A 21 20.94 12.47 -9.45
N GLN A 22 22.02 12.37 -8.68
CA GLN A 22 22.66 11.10 -8.36
C GLN A 22 21.74 10.24 -7.48
N GLY A 23 21.08 10.85 -6.49
CA GLY A 23 20.07 10.19 -5.65
C GLY A 23 18.94 9.58 -6.48
N ASN A 24 18.42 10.31 -7.46
CA ASN A 24 17.40 9.78 -8.37
C ASN A 24 17.91 8.58 -9.20
N ASN A 25 19.14 8.65 -9.73
CA ASN A 25 19.74 7.55 -10.48
C ASN A 25 19.91 6.28 -9.63
N PHE A 26 20.30 6.41 -8.36
CA PHE A 26 20.34 5.27 -7.44
C PHE A 26 18.96 4.64 -7.22
N GLY A 27 17.91 5.46 -7.13
CA GLY A 27 16.54 4.98 -7.02
C GLY A 27 16.10 4.18 -8.25
N ILE A 28 16.40 4.69 -9.46
CA ILE A 28 16.10 3.99 -10.72
C ILE A 28 16.85 2.66 -10.79
N ALA A 29 18.15 2.65 -10.49
CA ALA A 29 18.96 1.43 -10.50
C ALA A 29 18.48 0.42 -9.45
N GLY A 30 18.14 0.88 -8.24
CA GLY A 30 17.62 0.05 -7.16
C GLY A 30 16.31 -0.63 -7.55
N MET A 31 15.37 0.12 -8.12
CA MET A 31 14.09 -0.42 -8.60
C MET A 31 14.27 -1.40 -9.76
N ALA A 32 15.14 -1.09 -10.73
CA ALA A 32 15.43 -1.99 -11.85
C ALA A 32 16.01 -3.34 -11.35
N ILE A 33 16.97 -3.30 -10.44
CA ILE A 33 17.56 -4.53 -9.86
C ILE A 33 16.51 -5.32 -9.08
N ALA A 34 15.67 -4.66 -8.28
CA ALA A 34 14.62 -5.32 -7.52
C ALA A 34 13.64 -6.07 -8.44
N LEU A 35 13.13 -5.39 -9.49
CA LEU A 35 12.20 -5.98 -10.45
C LEU A 35 12.82 -7.14 -11.23
N ILE A 36 14.07 -7.00 -11.70
CA ILE A 36 14.78 -8.09 -12.40
C ILE A 36 14.94 -9.29 -11.46
N ALA A 37 15.40 -9.08 -10.23
CA ALA A 37 15.59 -10.16 -9.27
C ALA A 37 14.26 -10.89 -8.96
N THR A 38 13.16 -10.16 -8.83
CA THR A 38 11.83 -10.75 -8.59
C THR A 38 11.30 -11.49 -9.81
N ILE A 39 11.41 -10.95 -11.02
CA ILE A 39 10.84 -11.56 -12.24
C ILE A 39 11.59 -12.83 -12.65
N PHE A 40 12.91 -12.86 -12.46
CA PHE A 40 13.76 -13.99 -12.81
C PHE A 40 14.00 -14.95 -11.63
N GLY A 41 13.25 -14.79 -10.54
CA GLY A 41 13.29 -15.70 -9.39
C GLY A 41 12.71 -17.08 -9.73
N PRO A 42 13.21 -18.16 -9.10
CA PRO A 42 12.86 -19.55 -9.44
C PRO A 42 11.37 -19.87 -9.28
N ASP A 43 10.67 -19.17 -8.39
CA ASP A 43 9.25 -19.41 -8.07
C ASP A 43 8.29 -18.53 -8.88
N THR A 44 8.79 -17.79 -9.87
CA THR A 44 7.98 -16.81 -10.62
C THR A 44 7.21 -17.49 -11.75
N GLY A 45 5.92 -17.71 -11.54
CA GLY A 45 4.99 -18.11 -12.59
C GLY A 45 4.49 -16.93 -13.43
N ASN A 46 3.94 -17.22 -14.61
CA ASN A 46 3.14 -16.27 -15.40
C ASN A 46 3.83 -14.92 -15.73
N VAL A 47 5.13 -14.93 -15.99
CA VAL A 47 5.94 -13.73 -16.29
C VAL A 47 5.32 -12.85 -17.39
N GLY A 48 4.67 -13.44 -18.40
CA GLY A 48 3.98 -12.68 -19.45
C GLY A 48 2.90 -11.72 -18.93
N TRP A 49 2.10 -12.17 -17.94
CA TRP A 49 1.08 -11.32 -17.30
C TRP A 49 1.70 -10.24 -16.43
N ILE A 50 2.80 -10.55 -15.73
CA ILE A 50 3.54 -9.58 -14.92
C ILE A 50 4.07 -8.46 -15.81
N LEU A 51 4.75 -8.81 -16.91
CA LEU A 51 5.29 -7.83 -17.85
C LEU A 51 4.19 -6.99 -18.51
N LEU A 52 3.07 -7.61 -18.90
CA LEU A 52 1.94 -6.89 -19.47
C LEU A 52 1.38 -5.85 -18.48
N ALA A 53 1.12 -6.26 -17.23
CA ALA A 53 0.62 -5.37 -16.19
C ALA A 53 1.61 -4.23 -15.89
N MET A 54 2.91 -4.53 -15.84
CA MET A 54 3.98 -3.54 -15.66
C MET A 54 4.02 -2.52 -16.79
N VAL A 55 3.93 -2.97 -18.04
CA VAL A 55 3.95 -2.07 -19.20
C VAL A 55 2.73 -1.15 -19.18
N ILE A 56 1.53 -1.69 -18.91
CA ILE A 56 0.30 -0.90 -18.81
C ILE A 56 0.41 0.13 -17.68
N GLY A 57 0.76 -0.31 -16.47
CA GLY A 57 0.90 0.57 -15.30
C GLY A 57 1.97 1.64 -15.51
N GLY A 58 3.14 1.26 -16.04
CA GLY A 58 4.25 2.15 -16.35
C GLY A 58 3.89 3.18 -17.42
N ALA A 59 3.19 2.77 -18.50
CA ALA A 59 2.75 3.68 -19.55
C ALA A 59 1.75 4.71 -19.04
N ILE A 60 0.77 4.29 -18.23
CA ILE A 60 -0.20 5.21 -17.59
C ILE A 60 0.53 6.17 -16.65
N GLY A 61 1.43 5.66 -15.80
CA GLY A 61 2.21 6.46 -14.86
C GLY A 61 3.06 7.52 -15.56
N ILE A 62 3.79 7.15 -16.63
CA ILE A 62 4.60 8.08 -17.43
C ILE A 62 3.72 9.14 -18.08
N ARG A 63 2.56 8.75 -18.63
CA ARG A 63 1.63 9.69 -19.26
C ARG A 63 1.10 10.72 -18.27
N LEU A 64 0.70 10.29 -17.07
CA LEU A 64 0.22 11.19 -16.03
C LEU A 64 1.34 12.12 -15.55
N ALA A 65 2.51 11.57 -15.22
CA ALA A 65 3.64 12.35 -14.72
C ALA A 65 4.17 13.41 -15.71
N LYS A 66 4.07 13.17 -17.03
CA LYS A 66 4.50 14.13 -18.04
C LYS A 66 3.49 15.25 -18.32
N LYS A 67 2.22 15.07 -17.95
CA LYS A 67 1.14 16.00 -18.32
C LYS A 67 0.80 16.99 -17.20
N VAL A 68 1.05 16.62 -15.95
CA VAL A 68 0.69 17.42 -14.76
C VAL A 68 1.59 18.64 -14.62
N GLU A 69 1.01 19.78 -14.23
CA GLU A 69 1.76 21.01 -13.99
C GLU A 69 2.52 20.96 -12.65
N MET A 70 3.61 21.72 -12.51
CA MET A 70 4.40 21.74 -11.27
C MET A 70 3.62 22.23 -10.05
N THR A 71 2.54 23.00 -10.27
CA THR A 71 1.58 23.48 -9.27
C THR A 71 0.67 22.36 -8.73
N GLU A 72 0.40 21.34 -9.56
CA GLU A 72 -0.46 20.19 -9.28
C GLU A 72 0.34 18.97 -8.76
N MET A 73 1.63 19.12 -8.51
CA MET A 73 2.45 18.03 -7.95
C MET A 73 1.89 17.44 -6.64
N PRO A 74 1.32 18.22 -5.69
CA PRO A 74 0.74 17.65 -4.48
C PRO A 74 -0.42 16.68 -4.75
N GLU A 75 -1.29 16.98 -5.71
CA GLU A 75 -2.44 16.11 -6.03
C GLU A 75 -1.99 14.85 -6.78
N LEU A 76 -1.02 14.96 -7.70
CA LEU A 76 -0.46 13.81 -8.38
C LEU A 76 0.21 12.85 -7.38
N VAL A 77 0.99 13.38 -6.43
CA VAL A 77 1.62 12.56 -5.39
C VAL A 77 0.56 11.87 -4.52
N ALA A 78 -0.51 12.58 -4.14
CA ALA A 78 -1.60 12.00 -3.36
C ALA A 78 -2.25 10.82 -4.11
N ILE A 79 -2.66 11.00 -5.37
CA ILE A 79 -3.34 9.92 -6.10
C ILE A 79 -2.40 8.75 -6.40
N LEU A 80 -1.11 8.99 -6.69
CA LEU A 80 -0.12 7.93 -6.88
C LEU A 80 0.07 7.10 -5.61
N HIS A 81 0.02 7.73 -4.43
CA HIS A 81 0.11 7.02 -3.16
C HIS A 81 -1.12 6.13 -2.87
N SER A 82 -2.28 6.47 -3.44
CA SER A 82 -3.46 5.59 -3.37
C SER A 82 -3.22 4.23 -4.03
N PHE A 83 -2.50 4.20 -5.17
CA PHE A 83 -2.20 2.94 -5.86
C PHE A 83 -1.27 2.05 -5.04
N VAL A 84 -0.36 2.64 -4.25
CA VAL A 84 0.48 1.90 -3.30
C VAL A 84 -0.38 1.21 -2.24
N GLY A 85 -1.34 1.96 -1.66
CA GLY A 85 -2.29 1.40 -0.69
C GLY A 85 -3.15 0.28 -1.27
N LEU A 86 -3.70 0.49 -2.47
CA LEU A 86 -4.51 -0.53 -3.15
C LEU A 86 -3.69 -1.78 -3.51
N ALA A 87 -2.44 -1.61 -3.96
CA ALA A 87 -1.55 -2.74 -4.21
C ALA A 87 -1.28 -3.54 -2.93
N ALA A 88 -1.04 -2.88 -1.80
CA ALA A 88 -0.86 -3.54 -0.50
C ALA A 88 -2.10 -4.35 -0.08
N VAL A 89 -3.30 -3.81 -0.30
CA VAL A 89 -4.56 -4.53 -0.05
C VAL A 89 -4.66 -5.78 -0.93
N LEU A 90 -4.48 -5.63 -2.25
CA LEU A 90 -4.60 -6.75 -3.19
C LEU A 90 -3.54 -7.84 -2.94
N VAL A 91 -2.29 -7.44 -2.68
CA VAL A 91 -1.21 -8.37 -2.34
C VAL A 91 -1.50 -9.07 -1.01
N GLY A 92 -2.00 -8.36 0.01
CA GLY A 92 -2.38 -8.96 1.28
C GLY A 92 -3.48 -10.01 1.14
N PHE A 93 -4.54 -9.73 0.37
CA PHE A 93 -5.60 -10.71 0.11
C PHE A 93 -5.08 -11.91 -0.68
N ASN A 94 -4.22 -11.69 -1.69
CA ASN A 94 -3.62 -12.77 -2.44
C ASN A 94 -2.72 -13.66 -1.57
N SER A 95 -1.93 -13.04 -0.69
CA SER A 95 -1.02 -13.69 0.26
C SER A 95 -1.77 -14.48 1.35
N TYR A 96 -2.94 -14.00 1.77
CA TYR A 96 -3.85 -14.77 2.64
C TYR A 96 -4.34 -16.05 1.95
N LEU A 97 -4.75 -15.95 0.68
CA LEU A 97 -5.32 -17.08 -0.06
C LEU A 97 -4.30 -18.16 -0.43
N HIS A 98 -3.01 -17.82 -0.50
CA HIS A 98 -1.93 -18.71 -0.97
C HIS A 98 -0.89 -19.01 0.13
N HIS A 99 -1.27 -19.07 1.40
CA HIS A 99 -0.32 -19.43 2.44
C HIS A 99 -0.01 -20.95 2.45
N ASP A 100 1.25 -21.33 2.64
CA ASP A 100 1.69 -22.73 2.53
C ASP A 100 1.04 -23.68 3.55
N ALA A 101 0.55 -24.81 3.04
CA ALA A 101 0.06 -25.93 3.84
C ALA A 101 1.25 -26.71 4.43
N GLY A 102 1.77 -26.26 5.56
CA GLY A 102 2.90 -26.90 6.24
C GLY A 102 3.71 -25.99 7.17
N MET A 103 3.37 -24.71 7.25
CA MET A 103 4.03 -23.78 8.17
C MET A 103 3.83 -24.18 9.64
N ALA A 104 4.87 -23.97 10.45
CA ALA A 104 4.76 -24.07 11.90
C ALA A 104 3.69 -23.09 12.42
N PRO A 105 2.91 -23.43 13.47
CA PRO A 105 1.81 -22.59 13.96
C PRO A 105 2.22 -21.15 14.30
N ILE A 106 3.45 -20.95 14.78
CA ILE A 106 3.99 -19.61 15.07
C ILE A 106 4.16 -18.79 13.78
N LEU A 107 4.67 -19.41 12.71
CA LEU A 107 4.86 -18.75 11.41
C LEU A 107 3.52 -18.35 10.79
N VAL A 108 2.50 -19.21 10.90
CA VAL A 108 1.14 -18.89 10.45
C VAL A 108 0.60 -17.67 11.17
N ASN A 109 0.75 -17.59 12.50
CA ASN A 109 0.26 -16.45 13.26
C ASN A 109 0.99 -15.14 12.91
N ILE A 110 2.30 -15.20 12.65
CA ILE A 110 3.07 -14.05 12.18
C ILE A 110 2.57 -13.61 10.80
N HIS A 111 2.44 -14.55 9.86
CA HIS A 111 1.94 -14.29 8.51
C HIS A 111 0.54 -13.67 8.50
N LEU A 112 -0.40 -14.25 9.26
CA LEU A 112 -1.76 -13.72 9.38
C LEU A 112 -1.76 -12.30 9.98
N THR A 113 -0.91 -12.05 10.98
CA THR A 113 -0.78 -10.71 11.57
C THR A 113 -0.21 -9.70 10.57
N GLU A 114 0.82 -10.07 9.81
CA GLU A 114 1.41 -9.23 8.76
C GLU A 114 0.39 -8.90 7.67
N VAL A 115 -0.31 -9.91 7.15
CA VAL A 115 -1.38 -9.76 6.16
C VAL A 115 -2.46 -8.79 6.64
N PHE A 116 -2.94 -8.98 7.87
CA PHE A 116 -4.00 -8.15 8.43
C PHE A 116 -3.56 -6.69 8.56
N LEU A 117 -2.37 -6.44 9.12
CA LEU A 117 -1.82 -5.10 9.27
C LEU A 117 -1.50 -4.45 7.92
N GLY A 118 -0.98 -5.21 6.97
CA GLY A 118 -0.69 -4.75 5.61
C GLY A 118 -1.95 -4.28 4.89
N ILE A 119 -3.04 -5.06 4.96
CA ILE A 119 -4.34 -4.67 4.38
C ILE A 119 -4.90 -3.45 5.11
N PHE A 120 -4.87 -3.42 6.45
CA PHE A 120 -5.36 -2.28 7.22
C PHE A 120 -4.66 -0.98 6.81
N ILE A 121 -3.32 -0.96 6.85
CA ILE A 121 -2.51 0.22 6.48
C ILE A 121 -2.74 0.58 5.02
N GLY A 122 -2.78 -0.41 4.12
CA GLY A 122 -3.03 -0.20 2.69
C GLY A 122 -4.40 0.44 2.41
N ALA A 123 -5.45 -0.02 3.06
CA ALA A 123 -6.81 0.49 2.88
C ALA A 123 -6.99 1.92 3.42
N VAL A 124 -6.42 2.20 4.60
CA VAL A 124 -6.38 3.57 5.15
C VAL A 124 -5.61 4.50 4.21
N THR A 125 -4.46 4.05 3.72
CA THR A 125 -3.60 4.82 2.79
C THR A 125 -4.33 5.11 1.48
N PHE A 126 -5.01 4.11 0.91
CA PHE A 126 -5.77 4.26 -0.33
C PHE A 126 -6.84 5.34 -0.21
N THR A 127 -7.71 5.23 0.80
CA THR A 127 -8.83 6.16 0.98
C THR A 127 -8.39 7.55 1.42
N GLY A 128 -7.43 7.64 2.35
CA GLY A 128 -6.86 8.93 2.76
C GLY A 128 -6.22 9.68 1.60
N SER A 129 -5.52 8.95 0.73
CA SER A 129 -4.90 9.51 -0.49
C SER A 129 -5.93 9.99 -1.51
N VAL A 130 -7.02 9.24 -1.71
CA VAL A 130 -8.13 9.64 -2.61
C VAL A 130 -8.84 10.89 -2.09
N VAL A 131 -9.10 10.98 -0.78
CA VAL A 131 -9.70 12.17 -0.17
C VAL A 131 -8.75 13.37 -0.23
N ALA A 132 -7.46 13.16 0.03
CA ALA A 132 -6.45 14.21 -0.10
C ALA A 132 -6.38 14.75 -1.54
N PHE A 133 -6.33 13.87 -2.53
CA PHE A 133 -6.43 14.24 -3.95
C PHE A 133 -7.70 15.06 -4.21
N GLY A 134 -8.86 14.59 -3.77
CA GLY A 134 -10.14 15.27 -3.94
C GLY A 134 -10.18 16.68 -3.34
N LYS A 135 -9.54 16.88 -2.18
CA LYS A 135 -9.43 18.18 -1.51
C LYS A 135 -8.46 19.13 -2.20
N LEU A 136 -7.37 18.61 -2.76
CA LEU A 136 -6.34 19.41 -3.47
C LEU A 136 -6.83 19.87 -4.85
N CYS A 137 -7.52 19.00 -5.59
CA CYS A 137 -8.10 19.35 -6.91
C CYS A 137 -9.43 20.13 -6.81
N GLY A 138 -9.86 20.50 -5.60
CA GLY A 138 -11.08 21.28 -5.36
C GLY A 138 -12.41 20.55 -5.56
N LYS A 139 -12.40 19.22 -5.81
CA LYS A 139 -13.63 18.40 -5.97
C LYS A 139 -14.31 18.10 -4.63
N ILE A 140 -13.56 18.10 -3.54
CA ILE A 140 -14.05 17.92 -2.16
C ILE A 140 -13.73 19.20 -1.39
N SER A 141 -14.65 19.63 -0.53
CA SER A 141 -14.42 20.78 0.36
C SER A 141 -13.16 20.57 1.21
N SER A 142 -12.22 21.51 1.14
CA SER A 142 -11.01 21.52 1.96
C SER A 142 -11.29 21.85 3.43
N LYS A 143 -12.53 22.28 3.77
CA LYS A 143 -12.92 22.49 5.18
C LYS A 143 -12.81 21.18 5.96
N PRO A 144 -12.21 21.21 7.17
CA PRO A 144 -12.16 20.04 8.04
C PRO A 144 -13.56 19.47 8.28
N LEU A 145 -13.74 18.17 8.03
CA LEU A 145 -14.99 17.48 8.29
C LEU A 145 -15.15 17.32 9.81
N MET A 146 -16.06 18.08 10.41
CA MET A 146 -16.30 18.09 11.85
C MET A 146 -17.46 17.17 12.18
N LEU A 147 -17.19 15.86 12.32
CA LEU A 147 -18.20 14.90 12.78
C LEU A 147 -18.39 14.98 14.31
N PRO A 148 -19.63 14.81 14.81
CA PRO A 148 -19.88 14.73 16.24
C PRO A 148 -19.11 13.53 16.82
N ASN A 149 -18.37 13.74 17.92
CA ASN A 149 -17.59 12.71 18.61
C ASN A 149 -16.49 12.02 17.76
N ARG A 150 -15.89 12.70 16.77
CA ARG A 150 -14.81 12.15 15.90
C ARG A 150 -13.74 11.33 16.63
N HIS A 151 -13.28 11.79 17.79
CA HIS A 151 -12.23 11.12 18.55
C HIS A 151 -12.71 9.77 19.10
N LYS A 152 -13.98 9.66 19.50
CA LYS A 152 -14.58 8.40 19.95
C LYS A 152 -14.79 7.45 18.77
N MET A 153 -15.20 7.95 17.60
CA MET A 153 -15.36 7.14 16.40
C MET A 153 -14.01 6.57 15.93
N ASN A 154 -12.97 7.39 15.89
CA ASN A 154 -11.63 6.95 15.50
C ASN A 154 -11.06 5.93 16.50
N LEU A 155 -11.25 6.16 17.80
CA LEU A 155 -10.86 5.20 18.83
C LEU A 155 -11.64 3.88 18.68
N ALA A 156 -12.95 3.95 18.46
CA ALA A 156 -13.79 2.77 18.25
C ALA A 156 -13.33 1.97 17.01
N ALA A 157 -13.05 2.64 15.89
CA ALA A 157 -12.54 2.00 14.69
C ALA A 157 -11.22 1.25 14.96
N LEU A 158 -10.28 1.87 15.69
CA LEU A 158 -9.02 1.23 16.07
C LEU A 158 -9.23 0.04 17.01
N VAL A 159 -10.04 0.20 18.05
CA VAL A 159 -10.31 -0.87 19.03
C VAL A 159 -11.02 -2.05 18.37
N VAL A 160 -12.04 -1.79 17.54
CA VAL A 160 -12.75 -2.86 16.81
C VAL A 160 -11.81 -3.56 15.83
N SER A 161 -10.98 -2.81 15.10
CA SER A 161 -9.98 -3.42 14.18
C SER A 161 -8.98 -4.29 14.93
N PHE A 162 -8.55 -3.88 16.13
CA PHE A 162 -7.67 -4.68 16.98
C PHE A 162 -8.34 -5.95 17.51
N LEU A 163 -9.61 -5.87 17.92
CA LEU A 163 -10.37 -7.06 18.32
C LEU A 163 -10.57 -8.02 17.15
N LEU A 164 -10.84 -7.50 15.95
CA LEU A 164 -10.92 -8.30 14.73
C LEU A 164 -9.60 -9.00 14.39
N LEU A 165 -8.44 -8.36 14.64
CA LEU A 165 -7.14 -9.00 14.49
C LEU A 165 -7.00 -10.22 15.41
N ILE A 166 -7.37 -10.07 16.68
CA ILE A 166 -7.32 -11.19 17.64
C ILE A 166 -8.21 -12.33 17.18
N VAL A 167 -9.44 -12.01 16.75
CA VAL A 167 -10.39 -13.01 16.23
C VAL A 167 -9.84 -13.68 14.96
N PHE A 168 -9.26 -12.91 14.04
CA PHE A 168 -8.68 -13.39 12.79
C PHE A 168 -7.54 -14.39 13.03
N VAL A 169 -6.63 -14.09 13.96
CA VAL A 169 -5.47 -14.96 14.25
C VAL A 169 -5.86 -16.19 15.09
N ARG A 170 -6.86 -16.08 15.97
CA ARG A 170 -7.24 -17.15 16.90
C ARG A 170 -8.23 -18.16 16.34
N THR A 171 -8.93 -17.82 15.26
CA THR A 171 -10.02 -18.64 14.73
C THR A 171 -9.52 -19.60 13.66
N ASP A 172 -9.86 -20.88 13.75
CA ASP A 172 -9.54 -21.89 12.72
C ASP A 172 -10.58 -21.93 11.58
N SER A 173 -11.71 -21.25 11.73
CA SER A 173 -12.75 -21.16 10.70
C SER A 173 -12.37 -20.15 9.61
N VAL A 174 -12.14 -20.65 8.40
CA VAL A 174 -11.86 -19.83 7.20
C VAL A 174 -12.96 -18.78 6.96
N GLY A 175 -14.23 -19.15 7.14
CA GLY A 175 -15.35 -18.22 6.93
C GLY A 175 -15.30 -17.01 7.87
N LEU A 176 -14.94 -17.25 9.13
CA LEU A 176 -14.86 -16.20 10.14
C LEU A 176 -13.59 -15.34 9.95
N GLN A 177 -12.48 -15.93 9.54
CA GLN A 177 -11.26 -15.20 9.16
C GLN A 177 -11.52 -14.25 7.99
N VAL A 178 -12.10 -14.75 6.88
CA VAL A 178 -12.44 -13.93 5.71
C VAL A 178 -13.40 -12.81 6.10
N LEU A 179 -14.43 -13.12 6.90
CA LEU A 179 -15.38 -12.11 7.38
C LEU A 179 -14.68 -11.03 8.22
N ALA A 180 -13.82 -11.41 9.17
CA ALA A 180 -13.07 -10.46 9.99
C ALA A 180 -12.17 -9.57 9.12
N LEU A 181 -11.51 -10.13 8.11
CA LEU A 181 -10.65 -9.41 7.18
C LEU A 181 -11.44 -8.42 6.31
N LEU A 182 -12.60 -8.83 5.79
CA LEU A 182 -13.47 -7.97 4.99
C LEU A 182 -14.07 -6.83 5.82
N ILE A 183 -14.56 -7.13 7.03
CA ILE A 183 -15.11 -6.11 7.94
C ILE A 183 -14.02 -5.12 8.33
N MET A 184 -12.82 -5.59 8.69
CA MET A 184 -11.70 -4.70 8.99
C MET A 184 -11.35 -3.83 7.78
N THR A 185 -11.29 -4.41 6.58
CA THR A 185 -10.97 -3.63 5.36
C THR A 185 -12.01 -2.53 5.15
N ALA A 186 -13.30 -2.83 5.32
CA ALA A 186 -14.36 -1.82 5.24
C ALA A 186 -14.19 -0.71 6.30
N ILE A 187 -13.87 -1.08 7.54
CA ILE A 187 -13.59 -0.10 8.61
C ILE A 187 -12.38 0.77 8.23
N ALA A 188 -11.30 0.17 7.72
CA ALA A 188 -10.08 0.86 7.32
C ALA A 188 -10.33 1.86 6.17
N LEU A 189 -11.15 1.49 5.19
CA LEU A 189 -11.58 2.39 4.11
C LEU A 189 -12.38 3.59 4.63
N VAL A 190 -13.29 3.35 5.58
CA VAL A 190 -14.06 4.45 6.22
C VAL A 190 -13.15 5.31 7.10
N PHE A 191 -12.22 4.69 7.82
CA PHE A 191 -11.29 5.37 8.70
C PHE A 191 -10.34 6.30 7.92
N GLY A 192 -9.84 5.88 6.75
CA GLY A 192 -9.00 6.75 5.92
C GLY A 192 -9.78 7.89 5.25
N TRP A 193 -11.09 7.77 5.09
CA TRP A 193 -11.93 8.86 4.59
C TRP A 193 -12.10 10.02 5.59
N HIS A 194 -12.15 9.67 6.88
CA HIS A 194 -12.48 10.57 7.98
C HIS A 194 -11.28 11.46 8.39
#